data_AF-A0A527HFI1-F1
#
_entry.id   AF-A0A527HFI1-F1
#
_cell.length_a   1.000
_cell.length_b   1.000
_cell.length_c   1.000
_cell.angle_alpha   90.00
_cell.angle_beta   90.00
_cell.angle_gamma   90.00
#
_symmetry.space_group_name_H-M   'P 1'
#
loop_
_entity.id
_entity.type
_entity.pdbx_description
1 polymer ?
#
loop_
_entity_poly.entity_id
_entity_poly.type
_entity_poly.pdbx_seq_one_letter_code
_entity_poly.pdbx_strand_id
1 'polypeptide(L)'
;EEGIVDRRHGRIVNDNLADYLVPTNADIPDIEVISVGIPDLHSSVLGGKGVGELAIVGVAPAIANAVFHATGKRVRDLPITLEKLI
;
A
#
# COMPACT_ATOMS: atom_id res chain seq x y z
N GLU A 1 -6.24 -1.84 -3.65
CA GLU A 1 -6.76 -3.21 -3.51
C GLU A 1 -7.97 -3.19 -2.61
N GLU A 2 -9.04 -3.90 -2.97
CA GLU A 2 -10.27 -4.01 -2.19
C GLU A 2 -10.94 -5.36 -2.47
N GLY A 3 -11.35 -6.07 -1.41
CA GLY A 3 -12.23 -7.22 -1.54
C GLY A 3 -13.69 -6.77 -1.47
N ILE A 4 -14.47 -7.04 -2.51
CA ILE A 4 -15.87 -6.63 -2.59
C ILE A 4 -16.75 -7.78 -2.09
N VAL A 5 -17.50 -7.54 -1.02
CA VAL A 5 -18.40 -8.52 -0.40
C VAL A 5 -19.85 -8.22 -0.80
N ASP A 6 -20.56 -9.18 -1.40
CA ASP A 6 -22.01 -9.11 -1.53
C ASP A 6 -22.66 -9.27 -0.15
N ARG A 7 -23.31 -8.22 0.35
CA ARG A 7 -23.96 -8.21 1.66
C ARG A 7 -25.15 -9.16 1.77
N ARG A 8 -25.73 -9.61 0.66
CA ARG A 8 -26.90 -10.52 0.67
C ARG A 8 -26.48 -11.96 0.95
N HIS A 9 -25.33 -12.38 0.43
CA HIS A 9 -24.90 -13.77 0.43
C HIS A 9 -23.52 -14.00 1.07
N GLY A 10 -22.80 -12.93 1.44
CA GLY A 10 -21.47 -13.00 2.05
C GLY A 10 -20.34 -13.41 1.10
N ARG A 11 -20.60 -13.43 -0.22
CA ARG A 11 -19.61 -13.86 -1.22
C ARG A 11 -18.65 -12.73 -1.59
N ILE A 12 -17.36 -13.04 -1.72
CA ILE A 12 -16.41 -12.15 -2.38
C ILE A 12 -16.67 -12.21 -3.89
N VAL A 13 -17.12 -11.11 -4.47
CA VAL A 13 -17.59 -11.08 -5.88
C VAL A 13 -16.47 -10.78 -6.87
N ASN A 14 -15.34 -10.26 -6.41
CA ASN A 14 -14.17 -9.96 -7.23
C ASN A 14 -12.99 -10.90 -6.92
N ASP A 15 -13.25 -12.19 -6.66
CA ASP A 15 -12.24 -13.20 -6.30
C ASP A 15 -11.42 -13.72 -7.50
N ASN A 16 -11.04 -12.81 -8.39
CA ASN A 16 -10.23 -13.09 -9.58
C ASN A 16 -9.26 -11.93 -9.85
N LEU A 17 -8.22 -12.17 -10.64
CA LEU A 17 -7.17 -11.17 -10.91
C LEU A 17 -7.57 -10.07 -11.90
N ALA A 18 -8.74 -10.16 -12.53
CA ALA A 18 -9.24 -9.10 -13.40
C ALA A 18 -9.97 -8.03 -12.57
N ASP A 19 -10.75 -8.44 -11.57
CA ASP A 19 -11.57 -7.54 -10.74
C ASP A 19 -10.89 -7.18 -9.40
N TYR A 20 -10.02 -8.04 -8.87
CA TYR A 20 -9.13 -7.69 -7.75
C TYR A 20 -7.86 -7.03 -8.30
N LEU A 21 -7.91 -5.71 -8.41
CA LEU A 21 -6.83 -4.95 -9.03
C LEU A 21 -5.57 -4.95 -8.17
N VAL A 22 -4.50 -5.51 -8.72
CA VAL A 22 -3.12 -5.39 -8.25
C VAL A 22 -2.34 -4.45 -9.17
N PRO A 23 -1.25 -3.81 -8.70
CA PRO A 23 -0.43 -2.94 -9.56
C PRO A 23 0.14 -3.68 -10.78
N THR A 24 0.11 -3.01 -11.93
CA THR A 24 0.74 -3.44 -13.18
C THR A 24 2.04 -2.67 -13.43
N ASN A 25 2.77 -3.03 -14.50
CA ASN A 25 4.00 -2.34 -14.88
C ASN A 25 3.77 -0.82 -15.09
N ALA A 26 2.63 -0.44 -15.67
CA ALA A 26 2.31 0.96 -15.95
C ALA A 26 1.99 1.79 -14.69
N ASP A 27 1.69 1.15 -13.56
CA ASP A 27 1.31 1.83 -12.31
C ASP A 27 2.52 2.21 -11.44
N ILE A 28 3.71 1.69 -11.75
CA ILE A 28 4.89 1.83 -10.91
C ILE A 28 5.76 3.00 -11.37
N PRO A 29 5.94 4.05 -10.55
CA PRO A 29 6.88 5.14 -10.84
C PRO A 29 8.33 4.71 -10.55
N ASP A 30 9.29 5.60 -10.82
CA ASP A 30 10.67 5.42 -10.37
C ASP A 30 10.73 5.29 -8.83
N ILE A 31 11.45 4.27 -8.34
CA ILE A 31 11.61 3.99 -6.91
C ILE A 31 13.08 4.16 -6.53
N GLU A 32 13.34 5.09 -5.61
CA GLU A 32 14.65 5.25 -4.98
C GLU A 32 14.63 4.63 -3.57
N VAL A 33 15.66 3.84 -3.25
CA VAL A 33 15.81 3.20 -1.94
C VAL A 33 17.18 3.54 -1.37
N ILE A 34 17.19 4.13 -0.18
CA ILE A 34 18.41 4.53 0.53
C ILE A 34 18.54 3.67 1.79
N SER A 35 19.66 2.95 1.91
CA SER A 35 19.98 2.21 3.14
C SER A 35 20.60 3.14 4.17
N VAL A 36 19.96 3.25 5.32
CA VAL A 36 20.47 3.96 6.51
C VAL A 36 20.84 2.99 7.64
N GLY A 37 20.94 1.70 7.31
CA GLY A 37 21.15 0.63 8.28
C GLY A 37 22.52 0.68 8.93
N ILE A 38 22.55 0.38 10.23
CA ILE A 38 23.77 0.10 11.01
C ILE A 38 23.62 -1.32 11.57
N PRO A 39 24.68 -2.15 11.54
CA PRO A 39 24.64 -3.47 12.15
C PRO A 39 24.21 -3.42 13.62
N ASP A 40 23.33 -4.34 14.01
CA ASP A 40 22.82 -4.46 15.37
C ASP A 40 23.00 -5.89 15.90
N LEU A 41 24.08 -6.08 16.65
CA LEU A 41 24.42 -7.38 17.26
C LEU A 41 23.54 -7.74 18.46
N HIS A 42 22.74 -6.81 18.98
CA HIS A 42 21.71 -7.11 19.98
C HIS A 42 20.44 -7.66 19.32
N SER A 43 20.13 -7.23 18.09
CA SER A 43 18.99 -7.72 17.31
C SER A 43 19.23 -9.10 16.71
N SER A 44 20.41 -9.37 16.16
CA SER A 44 20.78 -10.71 15.64
C SER A 44 22.28 -10.95 15.68
N VAL A 45 22.70 -12.22 15.75
CA VAL A 45 24.13 -12.60 15.75
C VAL A 45 24.87 -12.18 14.47
N LEU A 46 24.14 -11.96 13.38
CA LEU A 46 24.68 -11.49 12.10
C LEU A 46 24.62 -9.96 11.93
N GLY A 47 24.04 -9.23 12.90
CA GLY A 47 23.90 -7.78 12.84
C GLY A 47 22.77 -7.28 11.92
N GLY A 48 22.05 -8.18 11.25
CA GLY A 48 20.92 -7.83 10.38
C GLY A 48 19.65 -7.49 11.17
N LYS A 49 18.76 -6.73 10.52
CA LYS A 49 17.42 -6.39 11.02
C LYS A 49 16.37 -6.73 9.96
N GLY A 50 15.09 -6.80 10.36
CA GLY A 50 13.98 -7.09 9.46
C GLY A 50 13.76 -5.98 8.43
N VAL A 51 13.60 -6.35 7.16
CA VAL A 51 13.36 -5.41 6.03
C VAL A 51 12.15 -5.81 5.18
N GLY A 52 11.84 -7.10 5.04
CA GLY A 52 10.80 -7.58 4.11
C GLY A 52 9.42 -6.94 4.30
N GLU A 53 8.92 -6.90 5.54
CA GLU A 53 7.64 -6.25 5.85
C GLU A 53 7.77 -4.73 5.99
N LEU A 54 8.94 -4.23 6.35
CA LEU A 54 9.18 -2.79 6.56
C LEU A 54 8.90 -1.98 5.29
N ALA A 55 9.17 -2.57 4.12
CA ALA A 55 9.01 -1.91 2.84
C ALA A 55 7.58 -1.46 2.51
N ILE A 56 6.54 -2.10 3.08
CA ILE A 56 5.14 -1.71 2.86
C ILE A 56 4.62 -0.74 3.94
N VAL A 57 5.28 -0.69 5.10
CA VAL A 57 4.86 0.15 6.22
C VAL A 57 4.99 1.63 5.83
N GLY A 58 3.87 2.36 5.95
CA GLY A 58 3.85 3.81 5.70
C GLY A 58 3.64 4.21 4.24
N VAL A 59 3.67 3.28 3.27
CA VAL A 59 3.46 3.58 1.85
C VAL A 59 2.06 4.16 1.59
N ALA A 60 1.00 3.44 2.01
CA ALA A 60 -0.38 3.89 1.83
C ALA A 60 -0.69 5.27 2.46
N PRO A 61 -0.32 5.57 3.73
CA PRO A 61 -0.55 6.90 4.29
C PRO A 61 0.31 8.00 3.62
N ALA A 62 1.52 7.69 3.14
CA ALA A 62 2.31 8.66 2.37
C ALA A 62 1.60 9.05 1.05
N ILE A 63 1.10 8.07 0.30
CA ILE A 63 0.29 8.30 -0.91
C ILE A 63 -0.98 9.08 -0.58
N ALA A 64 -1.70 8.69 0.48
CA ALA A 64 -2.92 9.40 0.90
C ALA A 64 -2.65 10.88 1.26
N ASN A 65 -1.54 11.16 1.93
CA ASN A 65 -1.11 12.53 2.23
C ASN A 65 -0.75 13.30 0.97
N ALA A 66 -0.12 12.67 -0.02
CA ALA A 66 0.17 13.30 -1.31
C ALA A 66 -1.12 13.62 -2.09
N VAL A 67 -2.11 12.72 -2.10
CA VAL A 67 -3.44 12.99 -2.67
C VAL A 67 -4.12 14.16 -1.97
N PHE A 68 -4.09 14.20 -0.63
CA PHE A 68 -4.61 15.33 0.13
C PHE A 68 -3.89 16.64 -0.21
N HIS A 69 -2.56 16.61 -0.33
CA HIS A 69 -1.78 17.78 -0.74
C HIS A 69 -2.16 18.28 -2.13
N ALA A 70 -2.39 17.36 -3.09
CA ALA A 70 -2.74 17.71 -4.46
C ALA A 70 -4.19 18.20 -4.63
N THR A 71 -5.12 17.72 -3.80
CA THR A 71 -6.57 17.91 -4.03
C THR A 71 -7.30 18.66 -2.92
N GLY A 72 -6.69 18.79 -1.73
CA GLY A 72 -7.35 19.26 -0.51
C GLY A 72 -8.34 18.26 0.11
N LYS A 73 -8.58 17.09 -0.52
CA LYS A 73 -9.54 16.08 -0.07
C LYS A 73 -8.85 15.00 0.76
N ARG A 74 -9.31 14.77 1.99
CA ARG A 74 -8.75 13.76 2.89
C ARG A 74 -9.62 12.50 2.92
N VAL A 75 -9.18 11.47 2.21
CA VAL A 75 -9.83 10.14 2.20
C VAL A 75 -9.20 9.25 3.28
N ARG A 76 -10.02 8.67 4.16
CA ARG A 76 -9.57 7.80 5.26
C ARG A 76 -9.91 6.33 5.04
N ASP A 77 -10.90 6.05 4.21
CA ASP A 77 -11.32 4.70 3.84
C ASP A 77 -10.62 4.27 2.55
N LEU A 78 -9.66 3.34 2.66
CA LEU A 78 -8.96 2.77 1.51
C LEU A 78 -9.88 1.80 0.72
N PRO A 79 -9.61 1.58 -0.58
CA PRO A 79 -8.61 2.27 -1.41
C PRO A 79 -9.06 3.69 -1.79
N ILE A 80 -8.12 4.54 -2.20
CA ILE A 80 -8.44 5.88 -2.71
C ILE A 80 -8.71 5.76 -4.22
N THR A 81 -9.99 5.67 -4.59
CA THR A 81 -10.42 5.60 -5.99
C THR A 81 -10.89 6.97 -6.49
N LEU A 82 -11.05 7.11 -7.82
CA LEU A 82 -11.45 8.36 -8.45
C LEU A 82 -12.82 8.85 -7.93
N GLU A 83 -13.75 7.95 -7.67
CA GLU A 83 -15.10 8.26 -7.17
C GLU A 83 -15.08 8.95 -5.80
N LYS A 84 -14.04 8.71 -5.00
CA LYS A 84 -13.84 9.37 -3.69
C LYS A 84 -13.24 10.78 -3.82
N LEU A 85 -12.83 11.18 -5.02
CA LEU A 85 -12.17 12.47 -5.30
C LEU A 85 -13.01 13.41 -6.17
N ILE A 86 -14.17 12.99 -6.66
CA ILE A 86 -15.15 13.83 -7.36
C ILE A 86 -16.09 14.44 -6.33
#